data_AF-A0A0S7ZS04-F1
#
_entry.id   AF-A0A0S7ZS04-F1
#
_cell.length_a   1.000
_cell.length_b   1.000
_cell.length_c   1.000
_cell.angle_alpha   90.00
_cell.angle_beta   90.00
_cell.angle_gamma   90.00
#
_symmetry.space_group_name_H-M   'P 1'
#
loop_
_entity.id
_entity.type
_entity.pdbx_description
1 polymer ?
#
loop_
_entity_poly.entity_id
_entity_poly.type
_entity_poly.pdbx_seq_one_letter_code
_entity_poly.pdbx_strand_id
1 'polypeptide(L)'
;MKVRLLFLILLIFLFAHAHLCADLEEYFLQEVRIRGNSVTKEQYVRPFITLEEGKRYDLDGIITEINISRDNLLKTGLFSDIFFNDEVDERDNLIITVQLKEKNYFLFGPTGYIV
;
A
#
# COMPACT_ATOMS: atom_id res chain seq x y z
N MET A 1 -12.60 -15.94 -50.75
CA MET A 1 -11.88 -15.04 -49.82
C MET A 1 -12.71 -14.59 -48.61
N LYS A 2 -14.02 -14.28 -48.74
CA LYS A 2 -14.85 -13.74 -47.64
C LYS A 2 -15.02 -14.68 -46.42
N VAL A 3 -15.12 -16.00 -46.62
CA VAL A 3 -15.31 -16.99 -45.54
C VAL A 3 -14.07 -17.12 -44.64
N ARG A 4 -12.87 -17.05 -45.21
CA ARG A 4 -11.61 -17.07 -44.43
C ARG A 4 -11.42 -15.80 -43.62
N LEU A 5 -11.86 -14.65 -44.14
CA LEU A 5 -11.86 -13.37 -43.44
C LEU A 5 -12.83 -13.37 -42.25
N LEU A 6 -14.04 -13.92 -42.44
CA LEU A 6 -15.04 -14.05 -41.37
C LEU A 6 -14.53 -14.94 -40.22
N PHE A 7 -13.88 -16.05 -40.55
CA PHE A 7 -13.30 -16.97 -39.57
C PHE A 7 -12.18 -16.32 -38.74
N LEU A 8 -11.36 -15.48 -39.39
CA LEU A 8 -10.27 -14.76 -38.73
C LEU A 8 -10.80 -13.69 -37.78
N ILE A 9 -11.89 -13.00 -38.14
CA ILE A 9 -12.58 -12.04 -37.25
C ILE A 9 -13.20 -12.75 -36.05
N LEU A 10 -13.84 -13.91 -36.25
CA LEU A 10 -14.42 -14.72 -35.16
C LEU A 10 -13.35 -15.19 -34.17
N LEU A 11 -12.18 -15.59 -34.68
CA LEU A 11 -11.05 -16.07 -33.87
C LEU A 11 -10.47 -14.93 -33.02
N ILE A 12 -10.33 -13.73 -33.58
CA ILE A 12 -9.94 -12.52 -32.82
C ILE A 12 -10.98 -12.21 -31.73
N PHE A 13 -12.27 -12.33 -32.04
CA PHE A 13 -13.35 -12.09 -31.08
C PHE A 13 -13.33 -13.10 -29.92
N LEU A 14 -13.03 -14.38 -30.21
CA LEU A 14 -12.87 -15.43 -29.20
C LEU A 14 -11.65 -15.19 -28.29
N PHE A 15 -10.52 -14.72 -28.84
CA PHE A 15 -9.34 -14.36 -28.05
C PHE A 15 -9.58 -13.14 -27.16
N ALA A 16 -10.39 -12.16 -27.60
CA ALA A 16 -10.70 -10.98 -26.79
C ALA A 16 -11.49 -11.29 -25.51
N HIS A 17 -12.33 -12.33 -25.51
CA HIS A 17 -13.13 -12.69 -24.32
C HIS A 17 -12.30 -13.35 -23.21
N ALA A 18 -11.19 -14.00 -23.55
CA ALA A 18 -10.35 -14.70 -22.57
C ALA A 18 -9.59 -13.75 -21.62
N HIS A 19 -9.34 -12.51 -22.04
CA HIS A 19 -8.62 -11.52 -21.23
C HIS A 19 -9.47 -10.85 -20.14
N LEU A 20 -10.79 -11.08 -20.12
CA LEU A 20 -11.70 -10.39 -19.20
C LEU A 20 -11.95 -11.15 -17.88
N CYS A 21 -11.43 -12.36 -17.75
CA CYS A 21 -11.55 -13.16 -16.53
C CYS A 21 -10.26 -13.08 -15.73
N ALA A 22 -9.88 -11.86 -15.33
CA ALA A 22 -8.94 -11.70 -14.24
C ALA A 22 -9.72 -11.93 -12.94
N ASP A 23 -9.50 -13.06 -12.28
CA ASP A 23 -9.96 -13.26 -10.91
C ASP A 23 -9.32 -12.16 -10.05
N LEU A 24 -10.14 -11.27 -9.49
CA LEU A 24 -9.71 -10.27 -8.53
C LEU A 24 -9.47 -10.99 -7.21
N GLU A 25 -8.21 -11.33 -6.95
CA GLU A 25 -7.78 -11.89 -5.68
C GLU A 25 -7.89 -10.81 -4.59
N GLU A 26 -8.76 -11.05 -3.62
CA GLU A 26 -8.96 -10.16 -2.47
C GLU A 26 -8.21 -10.67 -1.23
N TYR A 27 -7.44 -9.77 -0.62
CA TYR A 27 -6.69 -10.02 0.60
C TYR A 27 -7.44 -9.46 1.81
N PHE A 28 -7.59 -10.27 2.87
CA PHE A 28 -8.14 -9.80 4.14
C PHE A 28 -7.04 -9.18 5.00
N LEU A 29 -7.11 -7.87 5.23
CA LEU A 29 -6.15 -7.17 6.07
C LEU A 29 -6.49 -7.38 7.54
N GLN A 30 -5.72 -8.23 8.21
CA GLN A 30 -5.95 -8.56 9.62
C GLN A 30 -5.36 -7.52 10.57
N GLU A 31 -4.15 -7.04 10.30
CA GLU A 31 -3.40 -6.22 11.26
C GLU A 31 -2.51 -5.20 10.55
N VAL A 32 -2.42 -3.99 11.11
CA VAL A 32 -1.49 -2.94 10.69
C VAL A 32 -0.57 -2.59 11.86
N ARG A 33 0.67 -3.05 11.77
CA ARG A 33 1.71 -2.83 12.79
C ARG A 33 2.49 -1.55 12.49
N ILE A 34 2.71 -0.72 13.50
CA ILE A 34 3.55 0.49 13.37
C ILE A 34 4.85 0.26 14.16
N ARG A 35 6.00 0.52 13.52
CA ARG A 35 7.34 0.31 14.08
C ARG A 35 8.26 1.49 13.79
N GLY A 36 9.28 1.66 14.63
CA GLY A 36 10.29 2.71 14.45
C GLY A 36 9.88 4.11 14.92
N ASN A 37 8.71 4.24 15.55
CA ASN A 37 8.19 5.46 16.18
C ASN A 37 8.61 5.54 17.67
N SER A 38 9.90 5.69 17.92
CA SER A 38 10.44 5.71 19.28
C SER A 38 10.08 6.99 20.07
N VAL A 39 9.95 8.12 19.38
CA VAL A 39 9.67 9.44 19.96
C VAL A 39 8.19 9.80 19.77
N THR A 40 7.64 9.53 18.59
CA THR A 40 6.28 9.85 18.18
C THR A 40 5.34 8.75 18.64
N LYS A 41 4.40 9.09 19.54
CA LYS A 41 3.43 8.10 20.02
C LYS A 41 2.57 7.59 18.88
N GLU A 42 2.30 6.29 18.89
CA GLU A 42 1.54 5.62 17.82
C GLU A 42 0.18 6.26 17.55
N GLN A 43 -0.51 6.74 18.59
CA GLN A 43 -1.80 7.44 18.47
C GLN A 43 -1.76 8.68 17.56
N TYR A 44 -0.58 9.27 17.34
CA TYR A 44 -0.38 10.40 16.42
C TYR A 44 0.01 9.94 15.01
N VAL A 45 0.47 8.70 14.84
CA VAL A 45 0.80 8.12 13.54
C VAL A 45 -0.43 7.49 12.91
N ARG A 46 -1.18 6.72 13.70
CA ARG A 46 -2.33 5.91 13.25
C ARG A 46 -3.33 6.67 12.38
N PRO A 47 -3.73 7.92 12.67
CA PRO A 47 -4.71 8.64 11.85
C PRO A 47 -4.25 8.96 10.42
N PHE A 48 -2.94 8.89 10.14
CA PHE A 48 -2.39 9.14 8.81
C PHE A 48 -2.33 7.87 7.95
N ILE A 49 -2.55 6.68 8.55
CA ILE A 49 -2.61 5.41 7.84
C ILE A 49 -4.07 5.13 7.49
N THR A 50 -4.34 4.95 6.21
CA THR A 50 -5.68 4.76 5.64
C THR A 50 -6.08 3.30 5.46
N LEU A 51 -5.14 2.38 5.66
CA LEU A 51 -5.40 0.94 5.74
C LEU A 51 -6.22 0.62 7.00
N GLU A 52 -7.35 -0.06 6.82
CA GLU A 52 -8.28 -0.42 7.89
C GLU A 52 -8.21 -1.92 8.20
N GLU A 53 -7.89 -2.26 9.45
CA GLU A 53 -7.91 -3.64 9.93
C GLU A 53 -9.33 -4.23 9.85
N GLY A 54 -9.43 -5.49 9.43
CA GLY A 54 -10.69 -6.20 9.20
C GLY A 54 -11.32 -5.97 7.83
N LYS A 55 -10.69 -5.19 6.95
CA LYS A 55 -11.19 -4.90 5.59
C LYS A 55 -10.53 -5.79 4.54
N ARG A 56 -11.27 -6.05 3.45
CA ARG A 56 -10.74 -6.72 2.26
C ARG A 56 -10.31 -5.72 1.20
N TYR A 57 -9.22 -6.02 0.52
CA TYR A 57 -8.64 -5.19 -0.53
C TYR A 57 -8.23 -6.07 -1.71
N ASP A 58 -8.44 -5.59 -2.92
CA ASP A 58 -7.66 -6.05 -4.06
C ASP A 58 -6.24 -5.44 -4.02
N LEU A 59 -5.36 -5.95 -4.87
CA LEU A 59 -3.97 -5.49 -4.92
C LEU A 59 -3.87 -3.98 -5.20
N ASP A 60 -4.65 -3.49 -6.16
CA ASP A 60 -4.65 -2.08 -6.57
C ASP A 60 -5.14 -1.16 -5.44
N GLY A 61 -6.18 -1.57 -4.72
CA GLY A 61 -6.71 -0.88 -3.56
C GLY A 61 -5.69 -0.79 -2.44
N ILE A 62 -5.00 -1.90 -2.12
CA ILE A 62 -3.94 -1.91 -1.10
C ILE A 62 -2.79 -0.97 -1.46
N ILE A 63 -2.33 -0.99 -2.70
CA ILE A 63 -1.25 -0.14 -3.18
C ILE A 63 -1.67 1.34 -3.09
N THR A 64 -2.92 1.63 -3.46
CA THR A 64 -3.50 2.97 -3.38
C THR A 64 -3.50 3.49 -1.94
N GLU A 65 -4.02 2.70 -0.99
CA GLU A 65 -4.05 3.09 0.42
C GLU A 65 -2.65 3.23 1.03
N ILE A 66 -1.70 2.36 0.67
CA ILE A 66 -0.30 2.48 1.08
C ILE A 66 0.30 3.80 0.60
N ASN A 67 0.06 4.19 -0.66
CA ASN A 67 0.58 5.43 -1.22
C ASN A 67 -0.01 6.66 -0.54
N ILE A 68 -1.33 6.68 -0.31
CA ILE A 68 -2.00 7.76 0.42
C ILE A 68 -1.45 7.87 1.85
N SER A 69 -1.32 6.73 2.55
CA SER A 69 -0.76 6.67 3.89
C SER A 69 0.67 7.21 3.94
N ARG A 70 1.52 6.80 2.99
CA ARG A 70 2.89 7.29 2.87
C ARG A 70 2.93 8.81 2.68
N ASP A 71 2.14 9.34 1.77
CA ASP A 71 2.09 10.77 1.48
C ASP A 71 1.61 11.58 2.69
N ASN A 72 0.59 11.09 3.38
CA ASN A 72 0.07 11.70 4.60
C ASN A 72 1.15 11.77 5.70
N LEU A 73 1.86 10.66 5.92
CA LEU A 73 2.96 10.60 6.88
C LEU A 73 4.14 11.50 6.48
N LEU A 74 4.52 11.56 5.19
CA LEU A 74 5.57 12.45 4.70
C LEU A 74 5.21 13.92 4.91
N LYS A 75 3.94 14.30 4.67
CA LYS A 75 3.44 15.67 4.86
C LYS A 75 3.49 16.16 6.30
N THR A 76 3.50 15.25 7.29
CA THR A 76 3.72 15.63 8.70
C THR A 76 5.11 16.24 8.92
N GLY A 77 6.06 15.95 8.01
CA GLY A 77 7.46 16.27 8.17
C GLY A 77 8.20 15.32 9.09
N LEU A 78 7.54 14.59 9.99
CA LEU A 78 8.14 13.93 11.16
C LEU A 78 9.13 12.81 10.84
N PHE A 79 9.00 12.19 9.66
CA PHE A 79 9.74 11.00 9.26
C PHE A 79 10.66 11.30 8.07
N SER A 80 11.86 10.70 8.05
CA SER A 80 12.79 10.80 6.93
C SER A 80 12.51 9.74 5.88
N ASP A 81 12.13 8.54 6.34
CA ASP A 81 11.92 7.37 5.51
C ASP A 81 10.72 6.58 6.07
N ILE A 82 9.92 5.99 5.16
CA ILE A 82 8.71 5.22 5.49
C ILE A 82 8.65 4.02 4.55
N PHE A 83 8.57 2.82 5.11
CA PHE A 83 8.47 1.56 4.38
C PHE A 83 7.21 0.80 4.82
N PHE A 84 6.61 0.09 3.87
CA PHE A 84 5.48 -0.80 4.11
C PHE A 84 5.92 -2.18 3.68
N ASN A 85 5.91 -3.13 4.62
CA ASN A 85 6.19 -4.53 4.35
C ASN A 85 4.92 -5.33 4.55
N ASP A 86 4.66 -6.28 3.65
CA ASP A 86 3.58 -7.22 3.71
C ASP A 86 4.07 -8.60 4.17
N GLU A 87 3.25 -9.24 5.01
CA GLU A 87 3.40 -10.62 5.45
C GLU A 87 2.03 -11.30 5.36
N VAL A 88 2.01 -12.58 5.01
CA VAL A 88 0.79 -13.40 5.02
C VAL A 88 0.91 -14.43 6.13
N ASP A 89 -0.13 -14.55 6.96
CA ASP A 89 -0.16 -15.53 8.04
C ASP A 89 -0.51 -16.95 7.55
N GLU A 90 -0.54 -17.93 8.45
CA GLU A 90 -0.89 -19.33 8.12
C GLU A 90 -2.33 -19.53 7.60
N ARG A 91 -3.16 -18.49 7.64
CA ARG A 91 -4.58 -18.49 7.26
C ARG A 91 -4.85 -17.58 6.06
N ASP A 92 -3.82 -17.21 5.32
CA ASP A 92 -3.88 -16.29 4.17
C ASP A 92 -4.40 -14.89 4.50
N ASN A 93 -4.26 -14.46 5.77
CA ASN A 93 -4.55 -13.08 6.15
C ASN A 93 -3.33 -12.20 5.96
N LEU A 94 -3.56 -11.01 5.43
CA LEU A 94 -2.53 -10.02 5.21
C LEU A 94 -2.24 -9.24 6.50
N ILE A 95 -0.96 -9.06 6.78
CA ILE A 95 -0.44 -8.21 7.85
C ILE A 95 0.48 -7.17 7.21
N ILE A 96 0.22 -5.89 7.47
CA ILE A 96 1.05 -4.79 6.97
C ILE A 96 1.85 -4.20 8.12
N THR A 97 3.18 -4.16 7.97
CA THR A 97 4.07 -3.46 8.90
C THR A 97 4.54 -2.15 8.30
N VAL A 98 4.16 -1.04 8.94
CA VAL A 98 4.61 0.32 8.64
C VAL A 98 5.87 0.62 9.44
N GLN A 99 7.01 0.59 8.77
CA GLN A 99 8.31 0.88 9.35
C GLN A 99 8.66 2.35 9.13
N LEU A 100 8.79 3.08 10.23
CA LEU A 100 9.11 4.50 10.23
C LEU A 100 10.57 4.73 10.61
N LYS A 101 11.14 5.80 10.07
CA LYS A 101 12.39 6.39 10.55
C LYS A 101 12.16 7.85 10.89
N GLU A 102 12.21 8.16 12.18
CA GLU A 102 11.97 9.51 12.70
C GLU A 102 13.12 10.44 12.33
N LYS A 103 12.80 11.68 11.96
CA LYS A 103 13.81 12.72 11.84
C LYS A 103 14.29 13.13 13.22
N ASN A 104 15.60 13.34 13.33
CA ASN A 104 16.24 13.68 14.59
C ASN A 104 16.16 15.19 14.87
N TYR A 105 14.95 15.69 15.14
CA TYR A 105 14.68 17.14 15.32
C TYR A 105 15.39 17.78 16.51
N PHE A 106 15.82 16.98 17.49
CA PHE A 106 16.59 17.49 18.64
C PHE A 106 17.94 18.11 18.27
N LEU A 107 18.45 17.87 17.04
CA LEU A 107 19.68 18.50 16.55
C LEU A 107 19.47 19.90 15.95
N PHE A 108 18.22 20.32 15.71
CA PHE A 108 17.92 21.61 15.09
C PHE A 108 16.91 22.37 15.94
N GLY A 109 17.38 23.01 17.01
CA GLY A 109 16.68 24.12 17.62
C GLY A 109 16.49 25.28 16.62
N PRO A 110 15.60 26.25 16.88
CA PRO A 110 15.26 27.34 15.97
C PRO A 110 16.42 28.27 15.55
N THR A 111 17.65 27.99 15.98
CA THR A 111 18.83 28.83 15.78
C THR A 111 19.95 28.20 14.93
N GLY A 112 19.87 26.92 14.53
CA GLY A 112 20.78 26.34 13.54
C GLY A 112 22.28 26.28 13.91
N TYR A 113 22.64 26.26 15.20
CA TYR A 113 24.02 26.02 15.62
C TYR A 113 24.20 24.58 16.13
N ILE A 114 25.26 23.93 15.66
CA ILE A 114 25.73 22.61 16.10
C ILE A 114 26.27 22.77 17.54
N VAL A 115 25.83 21.91 18.46
CA VAL A 115 26.48 21.76 19.78
C VAL A 115 27.62 20.76 19.67
#